data_AF-A0A936T1H4-F1
#
_entry.id   AF-A0A936T1H4-F1
#
_cell.length_a   1.000
_cell.length_b   1.000
_cell.length_c   1.000
_cell.angle_alpha   90.00
_cell.angle_beta   90.00
_cell.angle_gamma   90.00
#
_symmetry.space_group_name_H-M   'P 1'
#
loop_
_entity.id
_entity.type
_entity.pdbx_description
1 polymer ?
#
loop_
_entity_poly.entity_id
_entity_poly.type
_entity_poly.pdbx_seq_one_letter_code
_entity_poly.pdbx_strand_id
1 'polypeptide(L)'
;MRILLAAAALLFASGCGSEETPPEQPSDGKIRPPPSGERMTEAAACAALSDAHLDKLLAVGCAGTSRTCPTLLRSQSGTECVEYDKGSLDGCVAHIDAQATCSEVAASIDDCIVYAYADSAPAGCP
;
A
#
# COMPACT_ATOMS: atom_id res chain seq x y z
N MET A 1 -55.14 -24.87 -10.66
CA MET A 1 -55.18 -26.08 -9.82
C MET A 1 -54.17 -25.88 -8.70
N ARG A 2 -54.63 -25.85 -7.44
CA ARG A 2 -53.83 -25.67 -6.22
C ARG A 2 -53.03 -26.96 -5.91
N ILE A 3 -52.15 -26.88 -4.87
CA ILE A 3 -51.54 -27.97 -4.05
C ILE A 3 -50.05 -28.21 -4.43
N LEU A 4 -49.02 -28.16 -3.59
CA LEU A 4 -48.84 -28.18 -2.12
C LEU A 4 -47.45 -27.61 -1.72
N LEU A 5 -47.37 -27.02 -0.52
CA LEU A 5 -46.13 -26.77 0.23
C LEU A 5 -45.44 -28.09 0.61
N ALA A 6 -44.11 -28.11 0.61
CA ALA A 6 -43.32 -28.97 1.50
C ALA A 6 -42.00 -28.28 1.88
N ALA A 7 -41.91 -27.89 3.14
CA ALA A 7 -40.70 -27.45 3.79
C ALA A 7 -39.73 -28.63 3.99
N ALA A 8 -38.45 -28.44 3.70
CA ALA A 8 -37.38 -29.29 4.19
C ALA A 8 -36.31 -28.40 4.82
N ALA A 9 -36.33 -28.39 6.15
CA ALA A 9 -35.34 -27.77 7.00
C ALA A 9 -34.09 -28.66 7.14
N LEU A 10 -33.00 -28.01 7.53
CA LEU A 10 -31.78 -28.55 8.15
C LEU A 10 -30.76 -29.18 7.20
N LEU A 11 -29.62 -28.50 7.06
CA LEU A 11 -28.35 -28.99 7.60
C LEU A 11 -27.40 -27.80 7.80
N PHE A 12 -27.31 -27.35 9.05
CA PHE A 12 -26.22 -26.52 9.54
C PHE A 12 -24.95 -27.37 9.51
N ALA A 13 -24.07 -27.09 8.55
CA ALA A 13 -22.66 -27.50 8.64
C ALA A 13 -21.86 -26.27 9.06
N SER A 14 -21.51 -26.27 10.34
CA SER A 14 -20.53 -25.42 10.99
C SER A 14 -19.17 -25.50 10.29
N GLY A 15 -18.94 -24.59 9.34
CA GLY A 15 -17.60 -24.18 8.93
C GLY A 15 -17.19 -23.00 9.80
N CYS A 16 -16.63 -23.30 10.97
CA CYS A 16 -15.99 -22.33 11.85
C CYS A 16 -14.63 -21.94 11.23
N GLY A 17 -14.68 -21.17 10.15
CA GLY A 17 -13.59 -20.29 9.79
C GLY A 17 -13.85 -19.00 10.54
N SER A 18 -13.21 -18.83 11.70
CA SER A 18 -13.03 -17.49 12.23
C SER A 18 -12.17 -16.76 11.21
N GLU A 19 -12.79 -16.15 10.20
CA GLU A 19 -12.26 -14.94 9.61
C GLU A 19 -12.22 -13.96 10.79
N GLU A 20 -11.13 -14.01 11.55
CA GLU A 20 -10.70 -12.88 12.36
C GLU A 20 -10.52 -11.75 11.35
N THR A 21 -11.62 -11.05 11.07
CA THR A 21 -11.58 -9.74 10.45
C THR A 21 -10.66 -8.95 11.37
N PRO A 22 -9.43 -8.61 10.93
CA PRO A 22 -8.57 -7.77 11.73
C PRO A 22 -9.39 -6.53 12.07
N PRO A 23 -9.34 -6.02 13.32
CA PRO A 23 -10.11 -4.84 13.68
C PRO A 23 -9.88 -3.80 12.58
N GLU A 24 -10.96 -3.30 11.99
CA GLU A 24 -10.90 -2.21 11.00
C GLU A 24 -10.14 -1.07 11.67
N GLN A 25 -8.84 -0.98 11.39
CA GLN A 25 -8.09 0.21 11.74
C GLN A 25 -8.80 1.35 11.02
N PRO A 26 -9.05 2.50 11.68
CA PRO A 26 -9.60 3.66 11.01
C PRO A 26 -8.79 3.87 9.72
N SER A 27 -9.45 3.72 8.58
CA SER A 27 -8.76 3.90 7.31
C SER A 27 -8.25 5.34 7.30
N ASP A 28 -6.94 5.50 7.20
CA ASP A 28 -6.26 6.79 7.06
C ASP A 28 -6.48 7.40 5.66
N GLY A 29 -7.36 6.79 4.85
CA GLY A 29 -7.62 7.16 3.46
C GLY A 29 -6.50 6.74 2.50
N LYS A 30 -5.45 6.08 3.00
CA LYS A 30 -4.26 5.76 2.21
C LYS A 30 -4.37 4.41 1.51
N ILE A 31 -3.76 4.34 0.35
CA ILE A 31 -3.62 3.13 -0.45
C ILE A 31 -2.48 2.29 0.10
N ARG A 32 -2.74 1.01 0.29
CA ARG A 32 -1.77 0.01 0.79
C ARG A 32 -1.77 -1.17 -0.17
N PRO A 33 -0.99 -1.11 -1.27
CA PRO A 33 -0.96 -2.18 -2.25
C PRO A 33 -0.46 -3.49 -1.63
N PRO A 34 -0.93 -4.66 -2.11
CA PRO A 34 -0.58 -5.94 -1.52
C PRO A 34 0.93 -6.22 -1.66
N PRO A 35 1.60 -6.74 -0.62
CA PRO A 35 3.01 -7.09 -0.70
C PRO A 35 3.23 -8.33 -1.57
N SER A 36 4.37 -8.41 -2.25
CA SER A 36 4.79 -9.60 -3.01
C SER A 36 5.62 -10.59 -2.20
N GLY A 37 6.22 -10.15 -1.08
CA GLY A 37 7.20 -10.90 -0.30
C GLY A 37 8.65 -10.65 -0.71
N GLU A 38 8.88 -9.96 -1.84
CA GLU A 38 10.23 -9.62 -2.29
C GLU A 38 10.73 -8.37 -1.57
N ARG A 39 11.85 -8.50 -0.86
CA ARG A 39 12.43 -7.44 -0.04
C ARG A 39 13.43 -6.60 -0.84
N MET A 40 13.46 -5.31 -0.56
CA MET A 40 14.45 -4.39 -1.11
C MET A 40 14.89 -3.34 -0.09
N THR A 41 16.03 -2.71 -0.34
CA THR A 41 16.61 -1.71 0.58
C THR A 41 15.81 -0.41 0.59
N GLU A 42 15.84 0.31 1.72
CA GLU A 42 15.24 1.66 1.85
C GLU A 42 15.71 2.61 0.73
N ALA A 43 17.02 2.58 0.41
CA ALA A 43 17.58 3.44 -0.62
C ALA A 43 17.00 3.14 -2.01
N ALA A 44 16.89 1.85 -2.37
CA ALA A 44 16.35 1.45 -3.66
C ALA A 44 14.84 1.75 -3.76
N ALA A 45 14.07 1.46 -2.71
CA ALA A 45 12.64 1.74 -2.69
C ALA A 45 12.36 3.25 -2.77
N CYS A 46 13.13 4.05 -2.03
CA CYS A 46 12.92 5.49 -1.99
C CYS A 46 13.28 6.15 -3.32
N ALA A 47 14.40 5.75 -3.93
CA ALA A 47 14.79 6.24 -5.26
C ALA A 47 13.70 5.93 -6.29
N ALA A 48 13.25 4.67 -6.37
CA ALA A 48 12.22 4.26 -7.31
C ALA A 48 10.91 5.04 -7.14
N LEU A 49 10.43 5.24 -5.90
CA LEU A 49 9.20 6.00 -5.65
C LEU A 49 9.36 7.49 -5.99
N SER A 50 10.50 8.09 -5.62
CA SER A 50 10.79 9.49 -5.90
C SER A 50 10.94 9.75 -7.40
N ASP A 51 11.62 8.86 -8.12
CA ASP A 51 11.84 8.95 -9.56
C ASP A 51 10.51 8.82 -10.30
N ALA A 52 9.68 7.82 -9.96
CA ALA A 52 8.34 7.69 -10.53
C ALA A 52 7.49 8.96 -10.38
N HIS A 53 7.53 9.57 -9.20
CA HIS A 53 6.81 10.83 -8.96
C HIS A 53 7.34 12.01 -9.76
N LEU A 54 8.67 12.18 -9.85
CA LEU A 54 9.29 13.25 -10.64
C LEU A 54 9.05 13.06 -12.14
N ASP A 55 9.22 11.83 -12.64
CA ASP A 55 8.97 11.47 -14.04
C ASP A 55 7.51 11.73 -14.40
N LYS A 56 6.59 11.37 -13.50
CA LYS A 56 5.17 11.63 -13.71
C LYS A 56 4.85 13.12 -13.71
N LEU A 57 5.37 13.90 -12.77
CA LEU A 57 5.22 15.36 -12.76
C LEU A 57 5.68 15.98 -14.08
N LEU A 58 6.84 15.54 -14.58
CA LEU A 58 7.36 15.99 -15.86
C LEU A 58 6.45 15.58 -17.03
N ALA A 59 5.96 14.34 -17.03
CA ALA A 59 5.09 13.80 -18.07
C ALA A 59 3.75 14.54 -18.18
N VAL A 60 3.17 14.97 -17.05
CA VAL A 60 1.94 15.78 -17.02
C VAL A 60 2.21 17.29 -17.17
N GLY A 61 3.46 17.71 -17.35
CA GLY A 61 3.85 19.09 -17.62
C GLY A 61 3.85 20.00 -16.40
N CYS A 62 4.06 19.43 -15.21
CA CYS A 62 3.98 20.13 -13.93
C CYS A 62 5.38 20.40 -13.37
N ALA A 63 5.57 21.59 -12.81
CA ALA A 63 6.74 21.88 -11.98
C ALA A 63 6.47 21.37 -10.55
N GLY A 64 7.41 20.63 -9.99
CA GLY A 64 7.30 20.11 -8.64
C GLY A 64 8.58 19.41 -8.20
N THR A 65 8.62 19.05 -6.92
CA THR A 65 9.72 18.29 -6.33
C THR A 65 9.15 17.15 -5.51
N SER A 66 9.81 15.99 -5.59
CA SER A 66 9.55 14.90 -4.67
C SER A 66 10.17 15.20 -3.30
N ARG A 67 9.65 14.54 -2.27
CA ARG A 67 10.21 14.60 -0.91
C ARG A 67 11.57 13.90 -0.91
N THR A 68 12.50 14.37 -0.08
CA THR A 68 13.86 13.81 -0.05
C THR A 68 13.88 12.41 0.57
N CYS A 69 14.77 11.56 0.04
CA CYS A 69 15.11 10.28 0.64
C CYS A 69 16.08 10.46 1.82
N PRO A 70 15.96 9.67 2.90
CA PRO A 70 14.99 8.59 3.14
C PRO A 70 13.67 9.07 3.79
N THR A 71 13.54 10.37 4.08
CA THR A 71 12.39 10.96 4.81
C THR A 71 11.04 10.60 4.19
N LEU A 72 10.97 10.47 2.86
CA LEU A 72 9.79 10.00 2.14
C LEU A 72 9.23 8.70 2.75
N LEU A 73 10.02 7.63 2.79
CA LEU A 73 9.56 6.33 3.30
C LEU A 73 9.48 6.28 4.82
N ARG A 74 10.41 6.93 5.53
CA ARG A 74 10.40 6.96 7.00
C ARG A 74 9.17 7.65 7.57
N SER A 75 8.64 8.65 6.86
CA SER A 75 7.38 9.29 7.25
C SER A 75 6.16 8.37 7.15
N GLN A 76 6.28 7.26 6.40
CA GLN A 76 5.22 6.26 6.23
C GLN A 76 5.32 5.12 7.24
N SER A 77 6.54 4.61 7.46
CA SER A 77 6.79 3.44 8.32
C SER A 77 7.04 3.79 9.79
N GLY A 78 7.46 5.02 10.09
CA GLY A 78 7.87 5.45 11.42
C GLY A 78 9.11 4.72 11.97
N THR A 79 9.78 3.91 11.14
CA THR A 79 10.90 3.04 11.54
C THR A 79 12.07 3.23 10.58
N GLU A 80 13.27 3.38 11.12
CA GLU A 80 14.49 3.54 10.33
C GLU A 80 15.14 2.20 9.97
N CYS A 81 15.94 2.20 8.90
CA CYS A 81 16.74 1.06 8.43
C CYS A 81 15.98 -0.26 8.30
N VAL A 82 14.73 -0.17 7.87
CA VAL A 82 13.90 -1.31 7.45
C VAL A 82 14.04 -1.57 5.94
N GLU A 83 13.86 -2.82 5.57
CA GLU A 83 13.59 -3.25 4.20
C GLU A 83 12.12 -2.98 3.85
N TYR A 84 11.87 -2.78 2.56
CA TYR A 84 10.55 -2.51 2.01
C TYR A 84 10.15 -3.61 1.04
N ASP A 85 8.84 -3.78 0.86
CA ASP A 85 8.30 -4.77 -0.08
C ASP A 85 8.19 -4.20 -1.49
N LYS A 86 8.79 -4.91 -2.45
CA LYS A 86 8.79 -4.53 -3.86
C LYS A 86 7.39 -4.52 -4.49
N GLY A 87 6.53 -5.50 -4.18
CA GLY A 87 5.18 -5.55 -4.73
C GLY A 87 4.32 -4.38 -4.27
N SER A 88 4.44 -4.01 -2.99
CA SER A 88 3.76 -2.84 -2.45
C SER A 88 4.27 -1.53 -3.07
N LEU A 89 5.59 -1.43 -3.30
CA LEU A 89 6.22 -0.30 -3.99
C LEU A 89 5.74 -0.18 -5.44
N ASP A 90 5.76 -1.28 -6.19
CA ASP A 90 5.33 -1.32 -7.59
C ASP A 90 3.85 -0.90 -7.71
N GLY A 91 3.02 -1.27 -6.73
CA GLY A 91 1.64 -0.79 -6.62
C GLY A 91 1.53 0.72 -6.38
N CYS A 92 2.41 1.31 -5.56
CA CYS A 92 2.45 2.76 -5.36
C CYS A 92 2.95 3.51 -6.60
N VAL A 93 3.94 2.96 -7.31
CA VAL A 93 4.39 3.50 -8.59
C VAL A 93 3.24 3.49 -9.61
N ALA A 94 2.52 2.38 -9.73
CA ALA A 94 1.35 2.30 -10.60
C ALA A 94 0.25 3.30 -10.21
N HIS A 95 0.08 3.57 -8.91
CA HIS A 95 -0.86 4.59 -8.43
C HIS A 95 -0.45 6.00 -8.87
N ILE A 96 0.83 6.37 -8.74
CA ILE A 96 1.37 7.65 -9.22
C ILE A 96 1.17 7.76 -10.75
N ASP A 97 1.50 6.70 -11.49
CA ASP A 97 1.41 6.67 -12.94
C ASP A 97 -0.02 6.81 -13.47
N ALA A 98 -1.02 6.41 -12.68
CA ALA A 98 -2.43 6.53 -13.05
C ALA A 98 -2.98 7.96 -12.99
N GLN A 99 -2.29 8.89 -12.30
CA GLN A 99 -2.78 10.26 -12.12
C GLN A 99 -2.73 11.08 -13.42
N ALA A 100 -3.65 12.03 -13.57
CA ALA A 100 -3.79 12.80 -14.82
C ALA A 100 -3.47 14.28 -14.65
N THR A 101 -3.60 14.82 -13.44
CA THR A 101 -3.42 16.25 -13.15
C THR A 101 -2.25 16.51 -12.20
N CYS A 102 -1.69 17.72 -12.25
CA CYS A 102 -0.60 18.11 -11.36
C CYS A 102 -0.95 17.92 -9.88
N SER A 103 -2.17 18.28 -9.47
CA SER A 103 -2.62 18.16 -8.08
C SER A 103 -2.72 16.71 -7.63
N GLU A 104 -3.20 15.82 -8.50
CA GLU A 104 -3.29 14.39 -8.21
C GLU A 104 -1.91 13.77 -8.13
N VAL A 105 -1.01 14.07 -9.07
CA VAL A 105 0.37 13.56 -9.04
C VAL A 105 1.07 14.03 -7.76
N ALA A 106 0.98 15.32 -7.43
CA ALA A 106 1.60 15.88 -6.24
C ALA A 106 1.10 15.25 -4.92
N ALA A 107 -0.16 14.85 -4.85
CA ALA A 107 -0.73 14.18 -3.68
C ALA A 107 -0.40 12.67 -3.64
N SER A 108 -0.34 12.02 -4.81
CA SER A 108 -0.27 10.56 -4.92
C SER A 108 0.92 9.89 -4.22
N ILE A 109 2.04 10.60 -4.11
CA ILE A 109 3.22 10.10 -3.39
C ILE A 109 3.00 9.95 -1.88
N ASP A 110 2.08 10.72 -1.30
CA ASP A 110 1.74 10.71 0.13
C ASP A 110 0.48 9.88 0.44
N ASP A 111 -0.34 9.63 -0.58
CA ASP A 111 -1.57 8.85 -0.52
C ASP A 111 -1.31 7.34 -0.56
N CYS A 112 -0.12 6.89 -0.97
CA CYS A 112 0.26 5.49 -1.02
C CYS A 112 1.32 5.13 0.03
N ILE A 113 1.13 4.00 0.71
CA ILE A 113 2.06 3.49 1.73
C ILE A 113 2.73 2.21 1.23
N VAL A 114 4.06 2.27 1.14
CA VAL A 114 4.90 1.10 0.86
C VAL A 114 5.02 0.27 2.14
N TYR A 115 4.80 -1.03 2.03
CA TYR A 115 4.90 -1.95 3.16
C TYR A 115 6.37 -2.07 3.61
N ALA A 116 6.59 -1.87 4.91
CA ALA A 116 7.89 -1.98 5.55
C ALA A 116 7.97 -3.24 6.41
N TYR A 117 9.07 -3.98 6.31
CA TYR A 117 9.35 -5.15 7.12
C TYR A 117 9.94 -4.71 8.47
N ALA A 118 9.11 -4.49 9.48
CA ALA A 118 9.56 -4.02 10.78
C ALA A 118 10.58 -4.99 11.46
N ASP A 119 10.51 -6.28 11.14
CA ASP A 119 11.43 -7.33 11.60
C ASP A 119 12.84 -7.25 10.96
N SER A 120 13.00 -6.46 9.91
CA SER A 120 14.28 -6.32 9.20
C SER A 120 15.22 -5.27 9.80
N ALA A 121 14.72 -4.43 10.72
CA ALA A 121 15.56 -3.43 11.37
C ALA A 121 16.65 -4.11 12.23
N PRO A 122 17.95 -3.85 12.00
CA PRO A 122 19.00 -4.39 12.85
C PRO A 122 18.86 -3.85 14.29
N ALA A 123 19.29 -4.66 15.26
CA ALA A 123 19.34 -4.23 16.66
C ALA A 123 20.23 -2.98 16.80
N GLY A 124 19.66 -1.86 17.22
CA GLY A 124 20.36 -0.59 17.36
C GLY A 124 20.35 0.31 16.12
N CYS A 125 19.34 0.19 15.24
CA CYS A 125 18.95 1.36 14.43
C CYS A 125 18.82 2.58 15.37
N PRO A 126 19.54 3.68 15.09
CA PRO A 126 19.69 4.81 16.00
C PRO A 126 18.39 5.53 16.34
#